data_AF-A0A094HQI9-F1
#
_entry.id   AF-A0A094HQI9-F1
#
_cell.length_a   1.000
_cell.length_b   1.000
_cell.length_c   1.000
_cell.angle_alpha   90.00
_cell.angle_beta   90.00
_cell.angle_gamma   90.00
#
_symmetry.space_group_name_H-M   'P 1'
#
loop_
_entity.id
_entity.type
_entity.pdbx_description
1 polymer ?
#
loop_
_entity_poly.entity_id
_entity_poly.type
_entity_poly.pdbx_seq_one_letter_code
_entity_poly.pdbx_strand_id
1 'polypeptide(L)'
;MAAVVLMAIVVLPVMGYQKYRKHKARKALKKELDAQPEPLQGGHQAAWEQSGDHPPSYDDTLSKEDEAATGADEIEVRREDQDKINKFSRLHQRELNLEDELKAKHKEKEDLEDISNELELADEEDMIPYQIGDSFISLPLPEVQELLTTNSARIEEEVSVLEEKLGTIKEGMQELKVELYARFGRSINLET
;
A
#
# COMPACT_ATOMS: atom_id res chain seq x y z
N MET A 1 -17.09 -15.48 3.62
CA MET A 1 -17.21 -15.50 5.10
C MET A 1 -16.25 -16.49 5.77
N ALA A 2 -15.14 -16.91 5.14
CA ALA A 2 -14.04 -17.61 5.82
C ALA A 2 -12.81 -16.70 6.06
N ALA A 3 -12.74 -15.52 5.44
CA ALA A 3 -11.72 -14.50 5.72
C ALA A 3 -11.94 -13.73 7.05
N VAL A 4 -12.88 -14.18 7.89
CA VAL A 4 -13.39 -13.42 9.05
C VAL A 4 -12.97 -14.01 10.39
N VAL A 5 -12.45 -15.24 10.46
CA VAL A 5 -12.25 -15.93 11.76
C VAL A 5 -10.78 -16.07 12.18
N LEU A 6 -9.80 -16.20 11.27
CA LEU A 6 -8.38 -16.30 11.65
C LEU A 6 -7.70 -14.96 11.99
N MET A 7 -8.19 -13.85 11.43
CA MET A 7 -7.82 -12.50 11.88
C MET A 7 -8.23 -12.23 13.35
N ALA A 8 -9.09 -13.04 13.97
CA ALA A 8 -9.56 -12.77 15.32
C ALA A 8 -8.57 -13.19 16.42
N ILE A 9 -7.74 -14.22 16.21
CA ILE A 9 -6.93 -14.80 17.30
C ILE A 9 -5.62 -14.01 17.55
N VAL A 10 -4.99 -13.45 16.51
CA VAL A 10 -3.73 -12.67 16.65
C VAL A 10 -3.95 -11.15 16.56
N VAL A 11 -4.98 -10.68 15.86
CA VAL A 11 -5.16 -9.24 15.60
C VAL A 11 -5.93 -8.52 16.72
N LEU A 12 -6.79 -9.22 17.49
CA LEU A 12 -7.56 -8.59 18.58
C LEU A 12 -6.69 -8.13 19.78
N PRO A 13 -5.65 -8.87 20.23
CA PRO A 13 -4.74 -8.38 21.26
C PRO A 13 -3.85 -7.23 20.76
N VAL A 14 -3.35 -7.30 19.52
CA VAL A 14 -2.42 -6.31 18.95
C VAL A 14 -3.12 -4.99 18.57
N MET A 15 -4.33 -5.03 18.03
CA MET A 15 -5.12 -3.82 17.76
C MET A 15 -5.60 -3.12 19.04
N GLY A 16 -5.96 -3.88 20.09
CA GLY A 16 -6.22 -3.34 21.43
C GLY A 16 -5.01 -2.60 21.98
N TYR A 17 -3.81 -3.17 21.79
CA TYR A 17 -2.55 -2.57 22.23
C TYR A 17 -2.16 -1.31 21.45
N GLN A 18 -2.39 -1.25 20.13
CA GLN A 18 -2.14 -0.03 19.34
C GLN A 18 -3.15 1.09 19.62
N LYS A 19 -4.44 0.77 19.80
CA LYS A 19 -5.45 1.74 20.23
C LYS A 19 -5.19 2.23 21.65
N TYR A 20 -4.77 1.36 22.56
CA TYR A 20 -4.33 1.73 23.92
C TYR A 20 -3.10 2.64 23.90
N ARG A 21 -2.10 2.38 23.04
CA ARG A 21 -0.90 3.23 22.89
C ARG A 21 -1.25 4.62 22.31
N LYS A 22 -2.10 4.69 21.27
CA LYS A 22 -2.60 5.97 20.71
C LYS A 22 -3.49 6.73 21.68
N HIS A 23 -4.34 6.05 22.44
CA HIS A 23 -5.23 6.68 23.42
C HIS A 23 -4.46 7.16 24.65
N LYS A 24 -3.47 6.40 25.13
CA LYS A 24 -2.57 6.80 26.22
C LYS A 24 -1.67 7.96 25.80
N ALA A 25 -1.15 7.97 24.58
CA ALA A 25 -0.39 9.09 24.02
C ALA A 25 -1.25 10.35 23.85
N ARG A 26 -2.48 10.23 23.32
CA ARG A 26 -3.43 11.35 23.22
C ARG A 26 -3.86 11.89 24.58
N LYS A 27 -4.04 11.02 25.58
CA LYS A 27 -4.40 11.43 26.93
C LYS A 27 -3.23 12.10 27.66
N ALA A 28 -1.99 11.70 27.38
CA ALA A 28 -0.79 12.39 27.84
C ALA A 28 -0.63 13.76 27.17
N LEU A 29 -0.78 13.83 25.84
CA LEU A 29 -0.74 15.07 25.07
C LEU A 29 -1.84 16.06 25.49
N LYS A 30 -3.05 15.57 25.75
CA LYS A 30 -4.17 16.38 26.24
C LYS A 30 -3.92 16.89 27.67
N LYS A 31 -3.36 16.05 28.54
CA LYS A 31 -2.95 16.48 29.90
C LYS A 31 -1.84 17.52 29.88
N GLU A 32 -0.97 17.49 28.87
CA GLU A 32 0.12 18.44 28.67
C GLU A 32 -0.36 19.75 28.00
N LEU A 33 -1.39 19.68 27.15
CA LEU A 33 -2.09 20.83 26.58
C LEU A 33 -2.95 21.55 27.62
N ASP A 34 -3.68 20.80 28.45
CA ASP A 34 -4.51 21.33 29.54
C ASP A 34 -3.67 21.88 30.71
N ALA A 35 -2.35 21.61 30.74
CA ALA A 35 -1.41 22.13 31.72
C ALA A 35 -0.69 23.42 31.26
N GLN A 36 -0.94 23.89 30.04
CA GLN A 36 -0.45 25.20 29.60
C GLN A 36 -1.42 26.30 30.09
N PRO A 37 -0.91 27.43 30.62
CA PRO A 37 -1.78 28.52 31.05
C PRO A 37 -2.56 29.07 29.84
N GLU A 38 -3.89 29.13 29.99
CA GLU A 38 -4.83 29.66 28.99
C GLU A 38 -4.38 31.01 28.42
N PRO A 39 -4.36 31.20 27.09
CA PRO A 39 -4.14 32.51 26.52
C PRO A 39 -5.39 33.37 26.74
N LEU A 40 -5.15 34.60 27.21
CA LEU A 40 -6.18 35.61 27.45
C LEU A 40 -7.07 35.80 26.20
N GLN A 41 -8.38 35.82 26.40
CA GLN A 41 -9.38 36.12 25.37
C GLN A 41 -9.06 37.47 24.70
N GLY A 42 -8.53 37.39 23.49
CA GLY A 42 -8.31 38.53 22.59
C GLY A 42 -8.13 37.97 21.18
N GLY A 43 -8.99 38.41 20.24
CA GLY A 43 -9.03 37.89 18.88
C GLY A 43 -7.65 37.86 18.22
N HIS A 44 -7.30 36.73 17.61
CA HIS A 44 -6.08 36.60 16.83
C HIS A 44 -6.21 37.41 15.53
N GLN A 45 -5.89 38.70 15.59
CA GLN A 45 -5.33 39.39 14.44
C GLN A 45 -3.91 38.86 14.25
N ALA A 46 -3.67 38.21 13.12
CA ALA A 46 -2.38 37.61 12.83
C ALA A 46 -1.34 38.71 12.57
N ALA A 47 -0.15 38.56 13.16
CA ALA A 47 0.95 39.53 13.14
C ALA A 47 1.46 39.93 11.73
N TRP A 48 1.02 39.24 10.67
CA TRP A 48 1.37 39.50 9.27
C TRP A 48 0.72 40.76 8.66
N GLU A 49 -0.35 41.28 9.28
CA GLU A 49 -1.02 42.52 8.80
C GLU A 49 -0.20 43.79 9.07
N GLN A 50 0.75 43.76 10.01
CA GLN A 50 1.55 44.93 10.37
C GLN A 50 2.88 45.04 9.60
N SER A 51 3.39 43.94 9.04
CA SER A 51 4.70 43.92 8.37
C SER A 51 4.62 44.16 6.87
N GLY A 52 3.43 44.09 6.25
CA GLY A 52 3.24 44.27 4.81
C GLY A 52 3.78 43.12 3.93
N ASP A 53 4.43 42.13 4.53
CA ASP A 53 4.87 40.91 3.84
C ASP A 53 3.73 39.89 3.79
N HIS A 54 3.13 39.79 2.60
CA HIS A 54 2.20 38.72 2.29
C HIS A 54 3.00 37.44 1.97
N PRO A 55 2.63 36.27 2.50
CA PRO A 55 3.26 35.03 2.07
C PRO A 55 2.97 34.81 0.59
N PRO A 56 3.94 34.27 -0.19
CA PRO A 56 3.74 34.04 -1.61
C PRO A 56 2.51 33.15 -1.82
N SER A 57 1.51 33.71 -2.51
CA SER A 57 0.38 32.96 -3.03
C SER A 57 0.91 31.92 -4.01
N TYR A 58 0.57 30.65 -3.81
CA TYR A 58 0.94 29.54 -4.68
C TYR A 58 0.13 29.50 -5.99
N ASP A 59 -0.41 30.64 -6.42
CA ASP A 59 -1.32 30.77 -7.56
C ASP A 59 -0.70 31.58 -8.72
N ASP A 60 0.63 31.60 -8.82
CA ASP A 60 1.38 32.39 -9.81
C ASP A 60 2.51 31.60 -10.49
N THR A 61 2.22 30.36 -10.93
CA THR A 61 3.11 29.58 -11.81
C THR A 61 2.43 29.08 -13.08
N LEU A 62 1.54 29.90 -13.65
CA LEU A 62 1.17 29.83 -15.07
C LEU A 62 0.94 31.26 -15.56
N SER A 63 2.05 31.98 -15.77
CA SER A 63 2.04 33.26 -16.48
C SER A 63 1.40 33.07 -17.85
N LYS A 64 0.40 33.93 -18.17
CA LYS A 64 -0.28 34.02 -19.48
C LYS A 64 0.65 34.15 -20.70
N GLU A 65 1.94 34.39 -20.49
CA GLU A 65 2.95 34.39 -21.55
C GLU A 65 3.31 32.97 -22.01
N ASP A 66 3.12 31.93 -21.18
CA ASP A 66 3.32 30.52 -21.57
C ASP A 66 2.14 29.94 -22.36
N GLU A 67 0.93 30.51 -22.22
CA GLU A 67 -0.22 30.19 -23.08
C GLU A 67 -0.10 30.78 -24.49
N ALA A 68 0.77 31.78 -24.69
CA ALA A 68 0.99 32.39 -26.00
C ALA A 68 2.04 31.64 -26.84
N ALA A 69 2.83 30.74 -26.22
CA ALA A 69 3.82 29.91 -26.89
C ALA A 69 3.29 28.53 -27.33
N THR A 70 2.07 28.15 -26.92
CA THR A 70 1.37 26.94 -27.39
C THR A 70 0.69 27.17 -28.75
N GLY A 71 1.44 27.73 -29.70
CA GLY A 71 1.21 27.58 -31.13
C GLY A 71 1.81 26.28 -31.68
N ALA A 72 1.96 25.24 -30.84
CA ALA A 72 2.28 23.89 -31.26
C ALA A 72 0.94 23.15 -31.35
N ASP A 73 0.54 22.80 -32.57
CA ASP A 73 -0.63 21.98 -32.92
C ASP A 73 -1.28 21.30 -31.71
N GLU A 74 -2.57 21.57 -31.45
CA GLU A 74 -3.40 20.66 -30.66
C GLU A 74 -3.18 19.25 -31.23
N ILE A 75 -2.35 18.45 -30.55
CA ILE A 75 -1.93 17.14 -31.06
C ILE A 75 -3.20 16.32 -31.15
N GLU A 76 -3.69 16.12 -32.37
CA GLU A 76 -4.91 15.37 -32.61
C GLU A 76 -4.75 13.94 -32.05
N VAL A 77 -5.58 13.61 -31.06
CA VAL A 77 -5.60 12.28 -30.45
C VAL A 77 -6.29 11.32 -31.40
N ARG A 78 -5.51 10.41 -32.00
CA ARG A 78 -6.05 9.38 -32.88
C ARG A 78 -6.66 8.25 -32.08
N ARG A 79 -7.52 7.46 -32.73
CA ARG A 79 -8.11 6.26 -32.12
C ARG A 79 -7.03 5.28 -31.62
N GLU A 80 -5.97 5.08 -32.39
CA GLU A 80 -4.85 4.21 -32.02
C GLU A 80 -4.13 4.69 -30.75
N ASP A 81 -3.99 6.01 -30.58
CA ASP A 81 -3.38 6.60 -29.39
C ASP A 81 -4.28 6.37 -28.16
N GLN A 82 -5.59 6.55 -28.32
CA GLN A 82 -6.55 6.29 -27.24
C GLN A 82 -6.57 4.81 -26.85
N ASP A 83 -6.41 3.89 -27.81
CA ASP A 83 -6.32 2.45 -27.54
C ASP A 83 -5.07 2.13 -26.71
N LYS A 84 -3.93 2.78 -26.99
CA LYS A 84 -2.70 2.67 -26.19
C LYS A 84 -2.87 3.23 -24.78
N ILE A 85 -3.51 4.40 -24.64
CA ILE A 85 -3.82 4.99 -23.33
C ILE A 85 -4.71 4.05 -22.50
N ASN A 86 -5.77 3.52 -23.11
CA ASN A 86 -6.67 2.57 -22.45
C ASN A 86 -5.94 1.29 -22.04
N LYS A 87 -5.03 0.79 -22.90
CA LYS A 87 -4.20 -0.38 -22.58
C LYS A 87 -3.26 -0.08 -21.42
N PHE A 88 -2.62 1.08 -21.38
CA PHE A 88 -1.76 1.52 -20.28
C PHE A 88 -2.53 1.54 -18.96
N SER A 89 -3.71 2.17 -18.92
CA SER A 89 -4.55 2.21 -17.71
C SER A 89 -4.95 0.81 -17.23
N ARG A 90 -5.29 -0.11 -18.14
CA ARG A 90 -5.62 -1.50 -17.78
C ARG A 90 -4.43 -2.26 -17.24
N LEU A 91 -3.26 -2.10 -17.84
CA LEU A 91 -2.03 -2.74 -17.37
C LEU A 91 -1.64 -2.22 -15.99
N HIS A 92 -1.73 -0.92 -15.75
CA HIS A 92 -1.45 -0.34 -14.44
C HIS A 92 -2.42 -0.83 -13.36
N GLN A 93 -3.72 -0.92 -13.65
CA GLN A 93 -4.67 -1.52 -12.70
C GLN A 93 -4.33 -2.99 -12.40
N ARG A 94 -3.85 -3.73 -13.40
CA ARG A 94 -3.42 -5.11 -13.21
C ARG A 94 -2.12 -5.20 -12.40
N GLU A 95 -1.18 -4.28 -12.62
CA GLU A 95 0.05 -4.13 -11.85
C GLU A 95 -0.28 -3.94 -10.36
N LEU A 96 -1.12 -2.95 -10.02
CA LEU A 96 -1.52 -2.68 -8.63
C LEU A 96 -2.14 -3.91 -7.96
N ASN A 97 -3.06 -4.60 -8.66
CA ASN A 97 -3.68 -5.81 -8.13
C ASN A 97 -2.66 -6.93 -7.88
N LEU A 98 -1.71 -7.12 -8.79
CA LEU A 98 -0.66 -8.13 -8.63
C LEU A 98 0.33 -7.75 -7.52
N GLU A 99 0.66 -6.47 -7.36
CA GLU A 99 1.50 -6.01 -6.24
C GLU A 99 0.82 -6.23 -4.89
N ASP A 100 -0.49 -6.02 -4.81
CA ASP A 100 -1.26 -6.29 -3.59
C ASP A 100 -1.38 -7.80 -3.32
N GLU A 101 -1.56 -8.62 -4.36
CA GLU A 101 -1.54 -10.08 -4.24
C GLU A 101 -0.16 -10.60 -3.80
N LEU A 102 0.92 -10.05 -4.36
CA LEU A 102 2.29 -10.39 -3.99
C LEU A 102 2.58 -10.02 -2.52
N LYS A 103 2.17 -8.83 -2.08
CA LYS A 103 2.28 -8.42 -0.66
C LYS A 103 1.53 -9.38 0.26
N ALA A 104 0.33 -9.81 -0.14
CA ALA A 104 -0.45 -10.78 0.64
C ALA A 104 0.27 -12.13 0.73
N LYS A 105 0.89 -12.59 -0.37
CA LYS A 105 1.67 -13.84 -0.40
C LYS A 105 2.95 -13.78 0.42
N HIS A 106 3.68 -12.67 0.38
CA HIS A 106 4.84 -12.47 1.25
C HIS A 106 4.46 -12.50 2.72
N LYS A 107 3.32 -11.90 3.07
CA LYS A 107 2.80 -11.99 4.42
C LYS A 107 2.42 -13.43 4.81
N GLU A 108 1.75 -14.17 3.93
CA GLU A 108 1.44 -15.59 4.16
C GLU A 108 2.72 -16.40 4.42
N LYS A 109 3.80 -16.12 3.67
CA LYS A 109 5.11 -16.73 3.87
C LYS A 109 5.74 -16.37 5.23
N GLU A 110 5.76 -15.09 5.59
CA GLU A 110 6.24 -14.61 6.89
C GLU A 110 5.48 -15.27 8.04
N ASP A 111 4.15 -15.33 7.95
CA ASP A 111 3.29 -15.96 8.96
C ASP A 111 3.63 -17.47 9.11
N LEU A 112 3.92 -18.19 8.00
CA LEU A 112 4.33 -19.60 8.07
C LEU A 112 5.74 -19.79 8.65
N GLU A 113 6.68 -18.89 8.33
CA GLU A 113 8.03 -18.90 8.89
C GLU A 113 7.99 -18.68 10.41
N ASP A 114 7.20 -17.70 10.86
CA ASP A 114 6.97 -17.43 12.29
C ASP A 114 6.39 -18.65 13.01
N ILE A 115 5.36 -19.29 12.45
CA ILE A 115 4.78 -20.52 13.02
C ILE A 115 5.82 -21.64 13.06
N SER A 116 6.59 -21.82 11.99
CA SER A 116 7.63 -22.86 11.94
C SER A 116 8.69 -22.64 13.02
N ASN A 117 9.11 -21.38 13.24
CA ASN A 117 10.05 -21.00 14.28
C ASN A 117 9.49 -21.24 15.69
N GLU A 118 8.20 -20.96 15.93
CA GLU A 118 7.55 -21.22 17.21
C GLU A 118 7.51 -22.73 17.55
N LEU A 119 7.43 -23.59 16.53
CA LEU A 119 7.37 -25.03 16.68
C LEU A 119 8.75 -25.72 16.82
N GLU A 120 9.87 -25.00 16.66
CA GLU A 120 11.22 -25.59 16.70
C GLU A 120 11.58 -26.27 18.04
N LEU A 121 10.99 -25.82 19.14
CA LEU A 121 11.25 -26.32 20.49
C LEU A 121 10.14 -27.24 21.02
N ALA A 122 9.11 -27.52 20.21
CA ALA A 122 8.04 -28.44 20.60
C ALA A 122 8.53 -29.89 20.57
N ASP A 123 7.95 -30.74 21.42
CA ASP A 123 8.29 -32.16 21.43
C ASP A 123 7.61 -32.86 20.24
N GLU A 124 8.28 -33.82 19.60
CA GLU A 124 7.73 -34.52 18.42
C GLU A 124 6.41 -35.28 18.70
N GLU A 125 6.15 -35.59 19.97
CA GLU A 125 4.93 -36.25 20.44
C GLU A 125 3.76 -35.27 20.71
N ASP A 126 4.01 -33.96 20.63
CA ASP A 126 3.00 -32.94 20.88
C ASP A 126 1.93 -32.93 19.78
N MET A 127 0.69 -32.81 20.24
CA MET A 127 -0.49 -32.70 19.37
C MET A 127 -0.79 -31.22 19.10
N ILE A 128 -0.50 -30.79 17.88
CA ILE A 128 -0.66 -29.41 17.44
C ILE A 128 -2.04 -29.21 16.77
N PRO A 129 -2.84 -28.22 17.21
CA PRO A 129 -4.11 -27.91 16.54
C PRO A 129 -3.88 -27.25 15.19
N TYR A 130 -4.23 -27.96 14.11
CA TYR A 130 -4.14 -27.52 12.71
C TYR A 130 -5.52 -27.14 12.17
N GLN A 131 -5.63 -26.00 11.48
CA GLN A 131 -6.91 -25.49 10.98
C GLN A 131 -7.18 -25.93 9.53
N ILE A 132 -8.39 -26.44 9.28
CA ILE A 132 -8.91 -26.72 7.94
C ILE A 132 -10.29 -26.07 7.80
N GLY A 133 -10.36 -25.01 7.00
CA GLY A 133 -11.58 -24.20 6.87
C GLY A 133 -11.98 -23.58 8.20
N ASP A 134 -13.13 -23.99 8.74
CA ASP A 134 -13.69 -23.48 10.01
C ASP A 134 -13.49 -24.47 11.19
N SER A 135 -12.73 -25.55 10.99
CA SER A 135 -12.52 -26.60 12.00
C SER A 135 -11.04 -26.79 12.33
N PHE A 136 -10.76 -27.29 13.53
CA PHE A 136 -9.42 -27.66 13.99
C PHE A 136 -9.31 -29.16 14.15
N ILE A 137 -8.20 -29.72 13.70
CA ILE A 137 -7.81 -31.11 13.92
C ILE A 137 -6.47 -31.13 14.66
N SER A 138 -6.33 -32.01 15.65
CA SER A 138 -5.05 -32.18 16.33
C SER A 138 -4.18 -33.15 15.54
N LEU A 139 -3.01 -32.70 15.11
CA LEU A 139 -2.03 -33.49 14.36
C LEU A 139 -0.71 -33.58 15.14
N PRO A 140 0.03 -34.70 15.05
CA PRO A 140 1.38 -34.77 15.59
C PRO A 140 2.30 -33.72 14.94
N LEU A 141 3.26 -33.20 15.70
CA LEU A 141 4.21 -32.19 15.23
C LEU A 141 4.88 -32.52 13.88
N PRO A 142 5.37 -33.76 13.62
CA PRO A 142 6.00 -34.10 12.34
C PRO A 142 5.07 -33.91 11.13
N GLU A 143 3.79 -34.24 11.29
CA GLU A 143 2.79 -34.09 10.23
C GLU A 143 2.50 -32.61 9.95
N VAL A 144 2.43 -31.78 11.00
CA VAL A 144 2.28 -30.34 10.84
C VAL A 144 3.49 -29.72 10.14
N GLN A 145 4.71 -30.13 10.49
CA GLN A 145 5.93 -29.65 9.83
C GLN A 145 5.98 -30.01 8.35
N GLU A 146 5.52 -31.20 7.95
CA GLU A 146 5.41 -31.59 6.54
C GLU A 146 4.39 -30.72 5.78
N LEU A 147 3.23 -30.45 6.40
CA LEU A 147 2.20 -29.57 5.84
C LEU A 147 2.68 -28.13 5.70
N LEU A 148 3.38 -27.59 6.71
CA LEU A 148 3.98 -26.26 6.67
C LEU A 148 5.01 -26.17 5.53
N THR A 149 5.91 -27.15 5.42
CA THR A 149 6.91 -27.21 4.35
C THR A 149 6.27 -27.22 2.96
N THR A 150 5.23 -28.04 2.78
CA THR A 150 4.49 -28.13 1.51
C THR A 150 3.81 -26.80 1.17
N ASN A 151 3.21 -26.15 2.15
CA ASN A 151 2.55 -24.86 1.97
C ASN A 151 3.55 -23.75 1.64
N SER A 152 4.70 -23.71 2.31
CA SER A 152 5.77 -22.74 2.01
C SER A 152 6.27 -22.90 0.59
N ALA A 153 6.54 -24.13 0.13
CA ALA A 153 6.97 -24.39 -1.25
C ALA A 153 5.93 -23.94 -2.28
N ARG A 154 4.63 -24.19 -2.02
CA ARG A 154 3.54 -23.72 -2.88
C ARG A 154 3.49 -22.19 -2.95
N ILE A 155 3.62 -21.50 -1.81
CA ILE A 155 3.61 -20.04 -1.77
C ILE A 155 4.81 -19.48 -2.53
N GLU A 156 5.99 -20.08 -2.40
CA GLU A 156 7.18 -19.66 -3.16
C GLU A 156 7.00 -19.78 -4.67
N GLU A 157 6.38 -20.87 -5.13
CA GLU A 157 6.03 -21.03 -6.55
C GLU A 157 5.02 -19.96 -7.00
N GLU A 158 3.96 -19.72 -6.22
CA GLU A 158 2.97 -18.69 -6.50
C GLU A 158 3.59 -17.28 -6.55
N VAL A 159 4.49 -16.95 -5.62
CA VAL A 159 5.24 -15.68 -5.61
C VAL A 159 6.06 -15.55 -6.88
N SER A 160 6.84 -16.58 -7.25
CA SER A 160 7.67 -16.55 -8.47
C SER A 160 6.84 -16.29 -9.73
N VAL A 161 5.68 -16.96 -9.85
CA VAL A 161 4.75 -16.77 -10.98
C VAL A 161 4.14 -15.37 -11.00
N LEU A 162 3.83 -14.80 -9.82
CA LEU A 162 3.31 -13.43 -9.71
C LEU A 162 4.37 -12.39 -10.09
N GLU A 163 5.62 -12.58 -9.66
CA GLU A 163 6.75 -11.72 -10.02
C GLU A 163 7.01 -11.72 -11.53
N GLU A 164 6.98 -12.90 -12.18
CA GLU A 164 7.13 -13.01 -13.63
C GLU A 164 6.03 -12.23 -14.37
N LYS A 165 4.77 -12.42 -13.97
CA LYS A 165 3.62 -11.70 -14.55
C LYS A 165 3.75 -10.19 -14.35
N LEU A 166 4.18 -9.76 -13.16
CA LEU A 166 4.40 -8.36 -12.84
C LEU A 166 5.51 -7.77 -13.71
N GLY A 167 6.60 -8.51 -13.90
CA GLY A 167 7.70 -8.15 -14.80
C GLY A 167 7.22 -7.90 -16.23
N THR A 168 6.47 -8.84 -16.81
CA THR A 168 5.90 -8.69 -18.17
C THR A 168 4.98 -7.48 -18.28
N ILE A 169 4.20 -7.18 -17.24
CA ILE A 169 3.30 -6.00 -17.24
C ILE A 169 4.11 -4.70 -17.18
N LYS A 170 5.13 -4.64 -16.32
CA LYS A 170 6.02 -3.47 -16.19
C LYS A 170 6.76 -3.19 -17.49
N GLU A 171 7.25 -4.22 -18.17
CA GLU A 171 7.85 -4.12 -19.50
C GLU A 171 6.86 -3.53 -20.52
N GLY A 172 5.66 -4.10 -20.62
CA GLY A 172 4.63 -3.62 -21.54
C GLY A 172 4.15 -2.20 -21.25
N MET A 173 4.12 -1.79 -19.97
CA MET A 173 3.82 -0.42 -19.56
C MET A 173 4.94 0.54 -19.96
N GLN A 174 6.20 0.15 -19.79
CA GLN A 174 7.35 0.95 -20.17
C GLN A 174 7.38 1.20 -21.69
N GLU A 175 7.11 0.19 -22.49
CA GLU A 175 6.99 0.33 -23.95
C GLU A 175 5.90 1.34 -24.33
N LEU A 176 4.71 1.21 -23.76
CA LEU A 176 3.60 2.15 -24.00
C LEU A 176 3.94 3.56 -23.53
N LYS A 177 4.63 3.71 -22.40
CA LYS A 177 5.08 5.00 -21.87
C LYS A 177 6.00 5.69 -22.88
N VAL A 178 7.00 4.99 -23.41
CA VAL A 178 7.90 5.51 -24.44
C VAL A 178 7.14 5.94 -25.69
N GLU A 179 6.24 5.10 -26.21
CA GLU A 179 5.46 5.42 -27.41
C GLU A 179 4.56 6.64 -27.22
N LEU A 180 3.87 6.74 -26.08
CA LEU A 180 2.94 7.82 -25.79
C LEU A 180 3.68 9.15 -25.52
N TYR A 181 4.80 9.14 -24.80
CA TYR A 181 5.62 10.34 -24.62
C TYR A 181 6.32 10.78 -25.90
N ALA A 182 6.71 9.86 -26.79
CA ALA A 182 7.22 10.22 -28.11
C ALA A 182 6.16 10.91 -28.98
N ARG A 183 4.88 10.55 -28.81
CA ARG A 183 3.76 11.10 -29.58
C ARG A 183 3.23 12.43 -29.03
N PHE A 184 3.01 12.50 -27.72
CA PHE A 184 2.34 13.63 -27.05
C PHE A 184 3.32 14.55 -26.30
N GLY A 185 4.54 14.09 -26.02
CA GLY A 185 5.53 14.89 -25.30
C GLY A 185 5.01 15.34 -23.94
N ARG A 186 5.02 16.66 -23.71
CA ARG A 186 4.58 17.27 -22.44
C ARG A 186 3.06 17.37 -22.29
N SER A 187 2.27 17.07 -23.33
CA SER A 187 0.81 17.18 -23.26
C SER A 187 0.12 15.96 -22.65
N ILE A 188 0.88 14.90 -22.32
CA ILE A 188 0.37 13.71 -21.61
C ILE A 188 1.09 13.51 -20.28
N ASN A 189 0.35 13.06 -19.26
CA ASN A 189 0.91 12.63 -17.98
C ASN A 189 0.57 11.15 -17.72
N LEU A 190 1.61 10.32 -17.63
CA LEU A 190 1.52 8.88 -17.39
C LEU A 190 2.30 8.46 -16.14
N GLU A 191 2.64 9.43 -15.27
CA GLU A 191 3.24 9.14 -13.97
C GLU A 191 2.15 8.62 -13.01
N THR A 192 2.43 7.49 -12.38
CA THR A 192 1.56 6.76 -11.43
C THR A 192 2.39 6.23 -10.29
#